data_AF-A0A316AZ26-F1
#
_entry.id   AF-A0A316AZ26-F1
#
_cell.length_a   1.000
_cell.length_b   1.000
_cell.length_c   1.000
_cell.angle_alpha   90.00
_cell.angle_beta   90.00
_cell.angle_gamma   90.00
#
_symmetry.space_group_name_H-M   'P 1'
#
loop_
_entity.id
_entity.type
_entity.pdbx_description
1 polymer ?
#
loop_
_entity_poly.entity_id
_entity_poly.type
_entity_poly.pdbx_seq_one_letter_code
_entity_poly.pdbx_strand_id
1 'polypeptide(L)'
;MNKHGFTLIEIMVVIVIMGILAAVAVPKLFGNVAKAKVSEVPVAAGAYIKLQDVFLAEKTALGNWSAIGYVAPGNGKTNNFCYNQGTMTENTTTVEQQGESLIGWAASNAATLNDCKAGGWWSLAINVQGSNDAAYNHNVSSNECSALVNGWVLGTTMSGSCESTSVAQKETTGEKPNSEKNPSGEEIKDQGQQGPSQAELDAQKQQEEEKKKAEEMQKQQAAQSAVQAAKEAFNKCTGNTCTKEEKDRLKEAWDNEKEKCKQLYGNAVCKD
;
A
#
# COMPACT_ATOMS: atom_id res chain seq x y z
N MET A 1 64.37 6.84 11.48
CA MET A 1 63.05 6.26 11.15
C MET A 1 62.62 6.84 9.81
N ASN A 2 62.79 6.10 8.73
CA ASN A 2 62.42 6.56 7.38
C ASN A 2 60.90 6.43 7.22
N LYS A 3 60.19 7.56 7.27
CA LYS A 3 58.78 7.62 6.93
C LYS A 3 58.66 7.68 5.41
N HIS A 4 58.33 6.54 4.79
CA HIS A 4 57.87 6.51 3.41
C HIS A 4 56.47 7.14 3.37
N GLY A 5 56.35 8.32 2.75
CA GLY A 5 55.07 8.97 2.50
C GLY A 5 54.42 8.41 1.23
N PHE A 6 53.10 8.28 1.23
CA PHE A 6 52.33 7.96 0.03
C PHE A 6 52.53 9.05 -1.03
N THR A 7 52.69 8.64 -2.28
CA THR A 7 52.79 9.59 -3.39
C THR A 7 51.41 10.12 -3.77
N LEU A 8 51.34 11.38 -4.20
CA LEU A 8 50.08 11.96 -4.72
C LEU A 8 49.53 11.16 -5.91
N ILE A 9 50.42 10.59 -6.73
CA ILE A 9 50.02 9.79 -7.89
C ILE A 9 49.40 8.44 -7.51
N GLU A 10 49.88 7.78 -6.45
CA GLU A 10 49.25 6.56 -5.93
C GLU A 10 47.81 6.83 -5.51
N ILE A 11 47.58 7.92 -4.77
CA ILE A 11 46.24 8.27 -4.33
C ILE A 11 45.35 8.66 -5.53
N MET A 12 45.89 9.31 -6.55
CA MET A 12 45.15 9.68 -7.75
C MET A 12 44.66 8.45 -8.55
N VAL A 13 45.51 7.43 -8.74
CA VAL A 13 45.11 6.21 -9.46
C VAL A 13 44.05 5.43 -8.67
N VAL A 14 44.18 5.37 -7.34
CA VAL A 14 43.22 4.66 -6.48
C VAL A 14 41.83 5.29 -6.57
N ILE A 15 41.71 6.62 -6.49
CA ILE A 15 40.39 7.29 -6.59
C ILE A 15 39.77 7.11 -7.97
N VAL A 16 40.58 7.06 -9.04
CA VAL A 16 40.09 6.82 -10.40
C VAL A 16 39.52 5.41 -10.53
N ILE A 17 40.24 4.39 -10.04
CA ILE A 17 39.76 3.00 -10.07
C ILE A 17 38.49 2.85 -9.21
N MET A 18 38.48 3.42 -7.99
CA MET A 18 37.29 3.40 -7.12
C MET A 18 36.09 4.12 -7.77
N GLY A 19 36.33 5.22 -8.50
CA GLY A 19 35.30 5.94 -9.24
C GLY A 19 34.64 5.09 -10.34
N ILE A 20 35.44 4.35 -11.12
CA ILE A 20 34.92 3.47 -12.19
C ILE A 20 34.10 2.33 -11.59
N LEU A 21 34.58 1.69 -10.52
CA LEU A 21 33.87 0.61 -9.86
C LEU A 21 32.54 1.09 -9.26
N ALA A 22 32.54 2.25 -8.59
CA ALA A 22 31.34 2.83 -8.01
C ALA A 22 30.29 3.14 -9.08
N ALA A 23 30.69 3.70 -10.23
CA ALA A 23 29.78 4.05 -11.31
C ALA A 23 28.98 2.85 -11.86
N VAL A 24 29.60 1.65 -11.92
CA VAL A 24 28.92 0.43 -12.39
C VAL A 24 28.18 -0.31 -11.28
N ALA A 25 28.72 -0.30 -10.05
CA ALA A 25 28.18 -1.07 -8.94
C ALA A 25 26.95 -0.43 -8.30
N VAL A 26 26.93 0.90 -8.14
CA VAL A 26 25.89 1.63 -7.40
C VAL A 26 24.50 1.46 -8.03
N PRO A 27 24.29 1.61 -9.36
CA PRO A 27 22.97 1.41 -9.96
C PRO A 27 22.43 -0.01 -9.76
N LYS A 28 23.31 -1.02 -9.84
CA LYS A 28 22.93 -2.43 -9.63
C LYS A 28 22.55 -2.72 -8.17
N LEU A 29 23.25 -2.08 -7.23
CA LEU A 29 22.97 -2.23 -5.80
C LEU A 29 21.54 -1.77 -5.46
N PHE A 30 21.09 -0.62 -5.97
CA PHE A 30 19.73 -0.13 -5.70
C PHE A 30 18.63 -1.08 -6.22
N GLY A 31 18.81 -1.65 -7.42
CA GLY A 31 17.90 -2.66 -7.95
C GLY A 31 17.84 -3.93 -7.08
N ASN A 32 18.99 -4.38 -6.56
CA ASN A 32 19.04 -5.55 -5.68
C ASN A 32 18.40 -5.25 -4.30
N VAL A 33 18.56 -4.05 -3.77
CA VAL A 33 17.89 -3.62 -2.52
C VAL A 33 16.38 -3.60 -2.71
N ALA A 34 15.87 -3.08 -3.84
CA ALA A 34 14.44 -3.10 -4.14
C ALA A 34 13.89 -4.53 -4.21
N LYS A 35 14.58 -5.45 -4.91
CA LYS A 35 14.21 -6.87 -4.95
C LYS A 35 14.26 -7.54 -3.58
N ALA A 36 15.26 -7.21 -2.76
CA ALA A 36 15.35 -7.73 -1.40
C ALA A 36 14.16 -7.29 -0.54
N LYS A 37 13.72 -6.02 -0.65
CA LYS A 37 12.49 -5.56 0.01
C LYS A 37 11.27 -6.32 -0.50
N VAL A 38 11.09 -6.45 -1.81
CA VAL A 38 9.94 -7.17 -2.41
C VAL A 38 9.93 -8.66 -2.08
N SER A 39 11.05 -9.26 -1.66
CA SER A 39 11.11 -10.69 -1.33
C SER A 39 10.17 -11.11 -0.19
N GLU A 40 9.67 -10.18 0.65
CA GLU A 40 8.65 -10.49 1.67
C GLU A 40 7.24 -10.73 1.07
N VAL A 41 6.94 -10.09 -0.07
CA VAL A 41 5.63 -10.16 -0.75
C VAL A 41 5.24 -11.59 -1.14
N PRO A 42 6.04 -12.35 -1.92
CA PRO A 42 5.67 -13.71 -2.31
C PRO A 42 5.61 -14.68 -1.12
N VAL A 43 6.40 -14.44 -0.07
CA VAL A 43 6.36 -15.27 1.15
C VAL A 43 5.05 -15.06 1.90
N ALA A 44 4.65 -13.81 2.09
CA ALA A 44 3.38 -13.45 2.73
C ALA A 44 2.17 -13.92 1.92
N ALA A 45 2.19 -13.70 0.60
CA ALA A 45 1.17 -14.19 -0.34
C ALA A 45 1.06 -15.73 -0.31
N GLY A 46 2.19 -16.44 -0.31
CA GLY A 46 2.20 -17.90 -0.24
C GLY A 46 1.67 -18.47 1.07
N ALA A 47 1.86 -17.77 2.19
CA ALA A 47 1.26 -18.14 3.47
C ALA A 47 -0.27 -17.99 3.45
N TYR A 48 -0.77 -16.90 2.86
CA TYR A 48 -2.21 -16.68 2.66
C TYR A 48 -2.84 -17.79 1.82
N ILE A 49 -2.27 -18.11 0.65
CA ILE A 49 -2.77 -19.15 -0.26
C ILE A 49 -2.95 -20.49 0.47
N LYS A 50 -1.92 -20.94 1.21
CA LYS A 50 -1.97 -22.21 1.94
C LYS A 50 -3.09 -22.27 2.97
N LEU A 51 -3.27 -21.19 3.74
CA LEU A 51 -4.34 -21.12 4.75
C LEU A 51 -5.71 -21.09 4.09
N GLN A 52 -5.84 -20.36 2.98
CA GLN A 52 -7.08 -20.28 2.22
C GLN A 52 -7.46 -21.62 1.60
N ASP A 53 -6.50 -22.38 1.08
CA ASP A 53 -6.71 -23.73 0.52
C ASP A 53 -7.17 -24.73 1.59
N VAL A 54 -6.54 -24.71 2.76
CA VAL A 54 -6.96 -25.56 3.90
C VAL A 54 -8.38 -25.20 4.32
N PHE A 55 -8.67 -23.90 4.47
CA PHE A 55 -10.01 -23.44 4.84
C PHE A 55 -11.07 -23.82 3.80
N LEU A 56 -10.74 -23.68 2.52
CA LEU A 56 -11.62 -24.06 1.41
C LEU A 56 -11.90 -25.57 1.41
N ALA A 57 -10.88 -26.40 1.65
CA ALA A 57 -11.03 -27.84 1.75
C ALA A 57 -11.89 -28.29 2.94
N GLU A 58 -11.83 -27.57 4.07
CA GLU A 58 -12.59 -27.90 5.28
C GLU A 58 -14.03 -27.37 5.27
N LYS A 59 -14.25 -26.18 4.70
CA LYS A 59 -15.51 -25.43 4.83
C LYS A 59 -16.27 -25.29 3.52
N THR A 60 -15.68 -25.65 2.39
CA THR A 60 -16.29 -25.42 1.05
C THR A 60 -16.67 -23.94 0.89
N ALA A 61 -15.84 -23.06 1.46
CA ALA A 61 -16.06 -21.64 1.53
C ALA A 61 -14.73 -20.89 1.53
N LEU A 62 -14.72 -19.63 1.09
CA LEU A 62 -13.58 -18.74 1.28
C LEU A 62 -13.71 -18.01 2.62
N GLY A 63 -12.59 -17.59 3.21
CA GLY A 63 -12.57 -16.93 4.51
C GLY A 63 -11.80 -15.62 4.46
N ASN A 64 -12.17 -14.67 5.30
CA ASN A 64 -11.31 -13.52 5.55
C ASN A 64 -10.07 -13.91 6.36
N TRP A 65 -9.12 -13.00 6.57
CA TRP A 65 -7.87 -13.28 7.27
C TRP A 65 -8.10 -13.80 8.69
N SER A 66 -9.08 -13.24 9.39
CA SER A 66 -9.44 -13.69 10.75
C SER A 66 -9.99 -15.13 10.74
N ALA A 67 -10.85 -15.46 9.79
CA ALA A 67 -11.48 -16.78 9.69
C ALA A 67 -10.49 -17.88 9.27
N ILE A 68 -9.55 -17.57 8.38
CA ILE A 68 -8.51 -18.52 7.95
C ILE A 68 -7.29 -18.53 8.89
N GLY A 69 -7.27 -17.66 9.91
CA GLY A 69 -6.14 -17.51 10.84
C GLY A 69 -4.89 -16.90 10.21
N TYR A 70 -5.01 -16.16 9.10
CA TYR A 70 -3.90 -15.45 8.49
C TYR A 70 -3.60 -14.17 9.26
N VAL A 71 -2.31 -13.95 9.56
CA VAL A 71 -1.80 -12.71 10.13
C VAL A 71 -0.75 -12.15 9.18
N ALA A 72 -0.99 -10.95 8.65
CA ALA A 72 -0.04 -10.30 7.77
C ALA A 72 1.27 -9.94 8.48
N PRO A 73 2.41 -9.85 7.75
CA PRO A 73 3.67 -9.40 8.31
C PRO A 73 3.53 -8.06 9.05
N GLY A 74 4.16 -7.97 10.23
CA GLY A 74 4.08 -6.78 11.08
C GLY A 74 2.66 -6.39 11.50
N ASN A 75 1.74 -7.36 11.60
CA ASN A 75 0.33 -7.13 11.91
C ASN A 75 -0.35 -6.17 10.93
N GLY A 76 -0.01 -6.30 9.64
CA GLY A 76 -0.58 -5.50 8.56
C GLY A 76 0.36 -4.44 8.01
N LYS A 77 1.49 -4.12 8.67
CA LYS A 77 2.47 -3.15 8.17
C LYS A 77 3.90 -3.50 8.57
N THR A 78 4.79 -3.43 7.61
CA THR A 78 6.24 -3.45 7.81
C THR A 78 6.82 -2.08 7.45
N ASN A 79 8.13 -1.91 7.58
CA ASN A 79 8.81 -0.70 7.10
C ASN A 79 8.72 -0.52 5.57
N ASN A 80 8.44 -1.59 4.83
CA ASN A 80 8.47 -1.60 3.37
C ASN A 80 7.06 -1.69 2.77
N PHE A 81 6.12 -2.38 3.43
CA PHE A 81 4.81 -2.69 2.87
C PHE A 81 3.68 -2.46 3.87
N CYS A 82 2.52 -2.11 3.32
CA CYS A 82 1.24 -2.23 4.00
C CYS A 82 0.43 -3.33 3.35
N TYR A 83 -0.25 -4.13 4.17
CA TYR A 83 -1.03 -5.29 3.75
C TYR A 83 -2.52 -5.04 4.01
N ASN A 84 -3.37 -5.49 3.09
CA ASN A 84 -4.82 -5.41 3.23
C ASN A 84 -5.51 -6.67 2.68
N GLN A 85 -6.70 -6.93 3.22
CA GLN A 85 -7.50 -8.12 2.95
C GLN A 85 -8.29 -8.06 1.63
N GLY A 86 -8.21 -6.95 0.89
CA GLY A 86 -8.96 -6.78 -0.35
C GLY A 86 -10.47 -6.69 -0.15
N THR A 87 -11.22 -7.42 -0.98
CA THR A 87 -12.69 -7.44 -0.99
C THR A 87 -13.31 -8.42 0.00
N MET A 88 -12.51 -9.31 0.60
CA MET A 88 -12.98 -10.36 1.51
C MET A 88 -13.35 -9.81 2.89
N THR A 89 -14.44 -9.07 3.03
CA THR A 89 -14.85 -8.44 4.31
C THR A 89 -15.63 -9.40 5.22
N GLU A 90 -16.39 -10.31 4.64
CA GLU A 90 -17.18 -11.30 5.38
C GLU A 90 -16.30 -12.40 5.97
N ASN A 91 -16.66 -12.93 7.15
CA ASN A 91 -15.93 -14.04 7.76
C ASN A 91 -15.88 -15.27 6.84
N THR A 92 -16.93 -15.50 6.07
CA THR A 92 -17.02 -16.65 5.18
C THR A 92 -17.84 -16.25 3.97
N THR A 93 -17.31 -16.50 2.78
CA THR A 93 -17.97 -16.24 1.49
C THR A 93 -18.20 -17.58 0.83
N THR A 94 -19.46 -17.89 0.50
CA THR A 94 -19.79 -19.16 -0.13
C THR A 94 -19.24 -19.21 -1.56
N VAL A 95 -18.77 -20.39 -1.96
CA VAL A 95 -18.09 -20.66 -3.23
C VAL A 95 -19.10 -20.72 -4.41
N GLU A 96 -20.37 -20.42 -4.15
CA GLU A 96 -21.46 -20.43 -5.13
C GLU A 96 -21.46 -19.22 -6.07
N GLN A 97 -20.66 -18.18 -5.78
CA GLN A 97 -20.41 -17.09 -6.72
C GLN A 97 -19.38 -17.49 -7.79
N GLN A 98 -19.76 -18.44 -8.63
CA GLN A 98 -19.02 -18.78 -9.84
C GLN A 98 -18.99 -17.55 -10.76
N GLY A 99 -17.82 -16.93 -10.94
CA GLY A 99 -17.60 -15.89 -11.95
C GLY A 99 -17.07 -14.54 -11.46
N GLU A 100 -16.97 -14.31 -10.15
CA GLU A 100 -16.36 -13.08 -9.61
C GLU A 100 -14.96 -13.36 -9.05
N SER A 101 -13.97 -12.62 -9.55
CA SER A 101 -12.60 -12.65 -9.03
C SER A 101 -12.52 -11.78 -7.78
N LEU A 102 -12.37 -12.42 -6.62
CA LEU A 102 -12.27 -11.74 -5.32
C LEU A 102 -10.81 -11.42 -5.00
N ILE A 103 -10.54 -10.22 -4.48
CA ILE A 103 -9.20 -9.91 -3.96
C ILE A 103 -9.16 -10.34 -2.50
N GLY A 104 -8.39 -11.38 -2.19
CA GLY A 104 -8.27 -11.90 -0.82
C GLY A 104 -7.03 -11.42 -0.07
N TRP A 105 -6.08 -10.84 -0.79
CA TRP A 105 -4.82 -10.36 -0.24
C TRP A 105 -4.24 -9.28 -1.14
N ALA A 106 -3.68 -8.25 -0.54
CA ALA A 106 -2.86 -7.29 -1.23
C ALA A 106 -1.78 -6.70 -0.33
N ALA A 107 -0.71 -6.24 -0.95
CA ALA A 107 0.37 -5.48 -0.35
C ALA A 107 0.70 -4.28 -1.22
N SER A 108 1.01 -3.13 -0.62
CA SER A 108 1.51 -1.94 -1.32
C SER A 108 2.80 -1.43 -0.71
N ASN A 109 3.73 -0.96 -1.54
CA ASN A 109 5.01 -0.44 -1.05
C ASN A 109 4.84 0.96 -0.45
N ALA A 110 5.38 1.15 0.76
CA ALA A 110 5.32 2.40 1.49
C ALA A 110 6.20 3.50 0.87
N ALA A 111 7.25 3.12 0.16
CA ALA A 111 8.18 4.03 -0.50
C ALA A 111 8.58 3.49 -1.87
N THR A 112 9.06 4.37 -2.75
CA THR A 112 9.54 4.02 -4.09
C THR A 112 10.61 2.91 -4.04
N LEU A 113 10.42 1.88 -4.87
CA LEU A 113 11.31 0.72 -5.00
C LEU A 113 11.94 0.75 -6.39
N ASN A 114 13.05 1.48 -6.53
CA ASN A 114 13.66 1.77 -7.83
C ASN A 114 12.65 2.48 -8.75
N ASP A 115 12.27 1.90 -9.88
CA ASP A 115 11.30 2.49 -10.82
C ASP A 115 9.83 2.21 -10.42
N CYS A 116 9.60 1.31 -9.47
CA CYS A 116 8.26 1.06 -8.92
C CYS A 116 7.89 2.19 -7.95
N LYS A 117 6.94 3.03 -8.35
CA LYS A 117 6.48 4.19 -7.56
C LYS A 117 5.95 3.77 -6.19
N ALA A 118 6.05 4.68 -5.21
CA ALA A 118 5.37 4.50 -3.93
C ALA A 118 3.87 4.25 -4.14
N GLY A 119 3.29 3.30 -3.39
CA GLY A 119 1.91 2.88 -3.57
C GLY A 119 1.67 1.90 -4.74
N GLY A 120 2.72 1.47 -5.43
CA GLY A 120 2.69 0.25 -6.24
C GLY A 120 2.19 -0.93 -5.42
N TRP A 121 1.48 -1.86 -6.06
CA TRP A 121 0.76 -2.91 -5.35
C TRP A 121 0.92 -4.27 -5.98
N TRP A 122 0.77 -5.27 -5.13
CA TRP A 122 0.74 -6.69 -5.39
C TRP A 122 -0.55 -7.24 -4.81
N SER A 123 -1.31 -8.03 -5.55
CA SER A 123 -2.56 -8.62 -5.05
C SER A 123 -2.75 -10.07 -5.49
N LEU A 124 -3.51 -10.82 -4.70
CA LEU A 124 -4.00 -12.15 -5.02
C LEU A 124 -5.48 -12.08 -5.34
N ALA A 125 -5.80 -12.40 -6.58
CA ALA A 125 -7.16 -12.60 -7.04
C ALA A 125 -7.51 -14.10 -6.97
N ILE A 126 -8.54 -14.42 -6.21
CA ILE A 126 -9.06 -15.79 -6.04
C ILE A 126 -10.11 -16.02 -7.12
N ASN A 127 -9.91 -17.08 -7.90
CA ASN A 127 -10.82 -17.55 -8.93
C ASN A 127 -11.31 -18.94 -8.54
N VAL A 128 -12.51 -19.01 -8.00
CA VAL A 128 -13.17 -20.29 -7.69
C VAL A 128 -13.34 -21.11 -8.97
N GLN A 129 -12.81 -22.33 -9.00
CA GLN A 129 -12.93 -23.28 -10.12
C GLN A 129 -13.91 -24.42 -9.80
N GLY A 130 -14.19 -24.67 -8.53
CA GLY A 130 -15.12 -25.69 -8.05
C GLY A 130 -15.39 -25.55 -6.56
N SER A 131 -16.20 -26.46 -5.98
CA SER A 131 -16.64 -26.35 -4.59
C SER A 131 -15.51 -26.30 -3.56
N ASN A 132 -14.39 -26.99 -3.83
CA ASN A 132 -13.20 -27.02 -2.97
C ASN A 132 -11.91 -26.69 -3.76
N ASP A 133 -12.04 -26.00 -4.89
CA ASP A 133 -10.90 -25.72 -5.78
C ASP A 133 -10.88 -24.25 -6.17
N ALA A 134 -9.75 -23.59 -5.95
CA ALA A 134 -9.53 -22.18 -6.23
C ALA A 134 -8.16 -21.97 -6.88
N ALA A 135 -8.14 -21.11 -7.91
CA ALA A 135 -6.93 -20.66 -8.56
C ALA A 135 -6.58 -19.23 -8.11
N TYR A 136 -5.29 -18.95 -7.91
CA TYR A 136 -4.82 -17.65 -7.45
C TYR A 136 -4.05 -16.93 -8.55
N ASN A 137 -4.55 -15.78 -8.98
CA ASN A 137 -3.87 -14.91 -9.92
C ASN A 137 -3.00 -13.90 -9.16
N HIS A 138 -1.71 -13.90 -9.47
CA HIS A 138 -0.72 -12.98 -8.91
C HIS A 138 -0.66 -11.71 -9.74
N ASN A 139 -1.19 -10.61 -9.20
CA ASN A 139 -1.37 -9.36 -9.92
C ASN A 139 -0.46 -8.25 -9.38
N VAL A 140 0.02 -7.37 -10.25
CA VAL A 140 0.86 -6.23 -9.89
C VAL A 140 0.45 -4.96 -10.63
N SER A 141 0.72 -3.80 -10.02
CA SER A 141 0.24 -2.49 -10.49
C SER A 141 0.88 -1.95 -11.77
N SER A 142 2.13 -2.32 -12.06
CA SER A 142 2.87 -1.77 -13.20
C SER A 142 4.02 -2.67 -13.64
N ASN A 143 4.57 -2.39 -14.83
CA ASN A 143 5.70 -3.14 -15.39
C ASN A 143 6.98 -2.97 -14.56
N GLU A 144 7.15 -1.80 -13.96
CA GLU A 144 8.29 -1.50 -13.10
C GLU A 144 8.23 -2.31 -11.80
N CYS A 145 7.03 -2.50 -11.25
CA CYS A 145 6.81 -3.32 -10.07
C CYS A 145 6.86 -4.82 -10.40
N SER A 146 6.41 -5.25 -11.59
CA SER A 146 6.53 -6.65 -12.04
C SER A 146 7.98 -7.07 -12.24
N ALA A 147 8.88 -6.16 -12.63
CA ALA A 147 10.31 -6.46 -12.76
C ALA A 147 11.00 -6.81 -11.42
N LEU A 148 10.37 -6.53 -10.28
CA LEU A 148 10.91 -6.81 -8.94
C LEU A 148 10.53 -8.19 -8.40
N VAL A 149 9.55 -8.88 -9.01
CA VAL A 149 9.08 -10.19 -8.54
C VAL A 149 8.73 -11.10 -9.72
N ASN A 150 9.17 -12.35 -9.67
CA ASN A 150 8.94 -13.29 -10.77
C ASN A 150 7.55 -13.91 -10.71
N GLY A 151 6.89 -14.04 -11.87
CA GLY A 151 5.62 -14.76 -12.00
C GLY A 151 4.37 -13.95 -11.62
N TRP A 152 4.49 -12.63 -11.50
CA TRP A 152 3.36 -11.72 -11.27
C TRP A 152 3.05 -10.96 -12.56
N VAL A 153 1.76 -10.83 -12.89
CA VAL A 153 1.28 -10.22 -14.13
C VAL A 153 0.53 -8.92 -13.84
N LEU A 154 0.42 -8.04 -14.83
CA LEU A 154 -0.30 -6.77 -14.64
C LEU A 154 -1.78 -7.02 -14.31
N GLY A 155 -2.26 -6.39 -13.25
CA GLY A 155 -3.68 -6.34 -12.90
C GLY A 155 -4.21 -4.90 -12.92
N THR A 156 -5.53 -4.75 -12.98
CA THR A 156 -6.20 -3.44 -13.05
C THR A 156 -6.89 -3.02 -11.76
N THR A 157 -6.95 -3.89 -10.75
CA THR A 157 -7.70 -3.64 -9.52
C THR A 157 -6.92 -4.05 -8.27
N MET A 158 -6.87 -3.11 -7.32
CA MET A 158 -6.65 -3.38 -5.90
C MET A 158 -7.88 -2.83 -5.18
N SER A 159 -8.50 -3.65 -4.33
CA SER A 159 -9.51 -3.17 -3.38
C SER A 159 -8.82 -2.91 -2.05
N GLY A 160 -9.18 -1.81 -1.39
CA GLY A 160 -8.64 -1.44 -0.07
C GLY A 160 -7.59 -0.33 -0.13
N SER A 161 -7.81 0.73 0.66
CA SER A 161 -6.80 1.74 0.93
C SER A 161 -5.92 1.27 2.08
N CYS A 162 -4.60 1.40 1.90
CA CYS A 162 -3.67 1.40 3.02
C CYS A 162 -3.77 2.74 3.76
N GLU A 163 -4.86 2.96 4.49
CA GLU A 163 -4.88 4.04 5.47
C GLU A 163 -3.83 3.73 6.53
N SER A 164 -3.12 4.77 6.98
CA SER A 164 -2.24 4.70 8.15
C SER A 164 -3.07 4.45 9.42
N THR A 165 -3.70 3.28 9.57
CA THR A 165 -4.35 2.88 10.82
C THR A 165 -3.26 2.74 11.87
N SER A 166 -3.18 3.74 12.76
CA SER A 166 -2.76 3.56 14.13
C SER A 166 -3.52 2.37 14.70
N VAL A 167 -2.80 1.50 15.40
CA VAL A 167 -3.33 0.36 16.13
C VAL A 167 -4.60 0.78 16.90
N ALA A 168 -5.77 0.38 16.42
CA ALA A 168 -6.96 0.34 17.27
C ALA A 168 -6.85 -0.96 18.08
N GLN A 169 -6.20 -0.86 19.23
CA GLN A 169 -6.37 -1.86 20.28
C GLN A 169 -7.87 -1.87 20.60
N LYS A 170 -8.54 -2.97 20.29
CA LYS A 170 -9.88 -3.22 20.80
C LYS A 170 -9.72 -3.53 22.28
N GLU A 171 -9.92 -2.53 23.13
CA GLU A 171 -10.20 -2.74 24.54
C GLU A 171 -11.41 -3.68 24.63
N THR A 172 -11.18 -4.90 25.07
CA THR A 172 -12.24 -5.80 25.51
C THR A 172 -12.87 -5.19 26.76
N THR A 173 -14.01 -4.55 26.58
CA THR A 173 -14.95 -4.26 27.66
C THR A 173 -15.53 -5.60 28.12
N GLY A 174 -15.17 -6.02 29.34
CA GLY A 174 -15.66 -7.25 29.95
C GLY A 174 -15.61 -7.13 31.47
N GLU A 175 -16.78 -6.82 32.04
CA GLU A 175 -17.29 -7.20 33.37
C GLU A 175 -16.37 -7.19 34.61
N LYS A 176 -16.70 -6.34 35.58
CA LYS A 176 -16.26 -6.46 36.99
C LYS A 176 -16.71 -7.81 37.58
N PRO A 177 -15.88 -8.42 38.46
CA PRO A 177 -16.27 -8.37 39.86
C PRO A 177 -15.12 -8.12 40.85
N ASN A 178 -15.50 -7.34 41.87
CA ASN A 178 -15.11 -7.29 43.28
C ASN A 178 -13.65 -7.20 43.76
N SER A 179 -13.56 -6.29 44.74
CA SER A 179 -12.48 -5.95 45.64
C SER A 179 -11.85 -7.11 46.39
N GLU A 180 -10.52 -7.08 46.54
CA GLU A 180 -9.89 -7.33 47.83
C GLU A 180 -8.55 -6.60 47.96
N LYS A 181 -8.21 -6.28 49.20
CA LYS A 181 -7.28 -5.23 49.64
C LYS A 181 -5.91 -5.82 50.00
N ASN A 182 -4.84 -5.14 49.58
CA ASN A 182 -3.60 -4.85 50.35
C ASN A 182 -2.49 -5.95 50.42
N PRO A 183 -1.24 -5.65 50.90
CA PRO A 183 -0.13 -5.13 50.09
C PRO A 183 1.24 -5.84 50.33
N SER A 184 2.22 -5.59 49.47
CA SER A 184 3.71 -5.62 49.65
C SER A 184 4.31 -5.83 48.25
N GLY A 185 5.27 -5.09 47.71
CA GLY A 185 6.34 -4.29 48.30
C GLY A 185 7.63 -4.79 47.64
N GLU A 186 8.11 -4.11 46.61
CA GLU A 186 9.55 -3.99 46.26
C GLU A 186 9.73 -3.09 45.03
N GLU A 187 10.36 -1.93 45.26
CA GLU A 187 10.85 -1.01 44.24
C GLU A 187 12.04 -1.64 43.49
N ILE A 188 11.99 -1.65 42.16
CA ILE A 188 13.21 -1.62 41.33
C ILE A 188 13.23 -0.27 40.61
N LYS A 189 14.17 0.58 41.02
CA LYS A 189 14.57 1.80 40.31
C LYS A 189 15.51 1.41 39.17
N ASP A 190 15.21 1.82 37.93
CA ASP A 190 16.25 2.26 37.02
C ASP A 190 15.75 3.14 35.86
N GLN A 191 16.49 4.23 35.66
CA GLN A 191 16.73 5.01 34.44
C GLN A 191 15.58 5.74 33.69
N GLY A 192 15.43 7.02 34.07
CA GLY A 192 15.52 8.20 33.19
C GLY A 192 15.00 8.12 31.75
N GLN A 193 13.77 8.56 31.54
CA GLN A 193 13.32 9.07 30.24
C GLN A 193 13.94 10.46 29.99
N GLN A 194 14.92 10.53 29.10
CA GLN A 194 15.18 11.78 28.37
C GLN A 194 14.04 11.97 27.36
N GLY A 195 13.32 13.08 27.49
CA GLY A 195 12.30 13.49 26.51
C GLY A 195 12.93 13.73 25.13
N PRO A 196 12.10 13.73 24.05
CA PRO A 196 12.59 13.85 22.69
C PRO A 196 13.43 15.12 22.52
N SER A 197 14.58 14.98 21.89
CA SER A 197 15.48 16.08 21.55
C SER A 197 14.76 17.10 20.67
N GLN A 198 15.19 18.36 20.71
CA GLN A 198 14.61 19.43 19.89
C GLN A 198 14.58 19.08 18.39
N ALA A 199 15.54 18.28 17.91
CA ALA A 199 15.60 17.78 16.54
C ALA A 199 14.46 16.78 16.21
N GLU A 200 14.02 15.97 17.17
CA GLU A 200 12.91 15.02 16.98
C GLU A 200 11.56 15.75 16.96
N LEU A 201 11.41 16.82 17.75
CA LEU A 201 10.20 17.65 17.74
C LEU A 201 10.06 18.44 16.43
N ASP A 202 11.18 18.93 15.87
CA ASP A 202 11.18 19.65 14.60
C ASP A 202 10.98 18.70 13.40
N ALA A 203 11.49 17.46 13.48
CA ALA A 203 11.21 16.41 12.49
C ALA A 203 9.73 15.99 12.50
N GLN A 204 9.10 15.89 13.68
CA GLN A 204 7.67 15.58 13.81
C GLN A 204 6.79 16.69 13.19
N LYS A 205 7.14 17.96 13.37
CA LYS A 205 6.43 19.08 12.76
C LYS A 205 6.56 19.08 11.23
N GLN A 206 7.74 18.77 10.70
CA GLN A 206 7.95 18.64 9.25
C GLN A 206 7.12 17.50 8.66
N GLN A 207 7.07 16.35 9.33
CA GLN A 207 6.23 15.22 8.91
C GLN A 207 4.73 15.56 8.92
N GLU A 208 4.25 16.33 9.90
CA GLU A 208 2.85 16.75 9.95
C GLU A 208 2.49 17.75 8.84
N GLU A 209 3.41 18.66 8.50
CA GLU A 209 3.22 19.62 7.41
C GLU A 209 3.23 18.92 6.03
N GLU A 210 4.12 17.96 5.82
CA GLU A 210 4.15 17.12 4.62
C GLU A 210 2.89 16.26 4.48
N LYS A 211 2.38 15.71 5.59
CA LYS A 211 1.12 14.96 5.60
C LYS A 211 -0.07 15.83 5.21
N LYS A 212 -0.15 17.08 5.71
CA LYS A 212 -1.21 18.03 5.34
C LYS A 212 -1.14 18.41 3.86
N LYS A 213 0.06 18.64 3.32
CA LYS A 213 0.26 18.91 1.88
C LYS A 213 -0.12 17.70 1.01
N ALA A 214 0.20 16.48 1.44
CA ALA A 214 -0.17 15.26 0.73
C ALA A 214 -1.69 15.02 0.72
N GLU A 215 -2.37 15.27 1.85
CA GLU A 215 -3.84 15.16 1.95
C GLU A 215 -4.54 16.20 1.06
N GLU A 216 -4.02 17.43 1.02
CA GLU A 216 -4.54 18.47 0.12
C GLU A 216 -4.32 18.11 -1.36
N MET A 217 -3.16 17.57 -1.71
CA MET A 217 -2.87 17.08 -3.07
C MET A 217 -3.79 15.92 -3.47
N GLN A 218 -4.11 15.01 -2.55
CA GLN A 218 -5.04 13.91 -2.80
C GLN A 218 -6.47 14.42 -3.03
N LYS A 219 -6.91 15.42 -2.25
CA LYS A 219 -8.23 16.06 -2.44
C LYS A 219 -8.32 16.81 -3.78
N GLN A 220 -7.24 17.47 -4.21
CA GLN A 220 -7.14 18.08 -5.55
C GLN A 220 -7.23 17.03 -6.67
N GLN A 221 -6.51 15.92 -6.54
CA GLN A 221 -6.54 14.83 -7.53
C GLN A 221 -7.93 14.16 -7.63
N ALA A 222 -8.60 13.96 -6.49
CA ALA A 222 -9.96 13.43 -6.45
C ALA A 222 -10.94 14.37 -7.18
N ALA A 223 -10.87 15.67 -6.93
CA ALA A 223 -11.69 16.67 -7.62
C ALA A 223 -11.45 16.69 -9.13
N GLN A 224 -10.19 16.60 -9.58
CA GLN A 224 -9.85 16.48 -11.00
C GLN A 224 -10.42 15.19 -11.64
N SER A 225 -10.35 14.07 -10.93
CA SER A 225 -10.87 12.79 -11.41
C SER A 225 -12.41 12.79 -11.57
N ALA A 226 -13.13 13.49 -10.69
CA ALA A 226 -14.58 13.65 -10.79
C ALA A 226 -15.00 14.47 -12.01
N VAL A 227 -14.29 15.58 -12.28
CA VAL A 227 -14.51 16.40 -13.49
C VAL A 227 -14.23 15.59 -14.76
N GLN A 228 -13.16 14.80 -14.77
CA GLN A 228 -12.80 13.96 -15.90
C GLN A 228 -13.84 12.84 -16.13
N ALA A 229 -14.32 12.20 -15.08
CA ALA A 229 -15.37 11.18 -15.18
C ALA A 229 -16.68 11.76 -15.73
N ALA A 230 -17.07 12.96 -15.30
CA ALA A 230 -18.26 13.65 -15.82
C ALA A 230 -18.10 14.03 -17.30
N LYS A 231 -16.92 14.50 -17.71
CA LYS A 231 -16.57 14.78 -19.11
C LYS A 231 -16.65 13.53 -19.98
N GLU A 232 -16.14 12.40 -19.48
CA GLU A 232 -16.21 11.12 -20.19
C GLU A 232 -17.64 10.61 -20.33
N ALA A 233 -18.48 10.75 -19.31
CA ALA A 233 -19.89 10.41 -19.37
C ALA A 233 -20.62 11.25 -20.44
N PHE A 234 -20.35 12.56 -20.50
CA PHE A 234 -20.87 13.43 -21.54
C PHE A 234 -20.39 13.02 -22.95
N ASN A 235 -19.10 12.72 -23.12
CA ASN A 235 -18.53 12.35 -24.42
C ASN A 235 -19.02 10.98 -24.93
N LYS A 236 -19.33 10.04 -24.03
CA LYS A 236 -19.89 8.72 -24.38
C LYS A 236 -21.36 8.81 -24.84
N CYS A 237 -22.04 9.90 -24.51
CA CYS A 237 -23.43 10.17 -24.89
C CYS A 237 -23.49 10.82 -26.30
N THR A 238 -23.60 9.97 -27.33
CA THR A 238 -23.67 10.36 -28.75
C THR A 238 -24.82 9.65 -29.46
N GLY A 239 -25.61 10.39 -30.24
CA GLY A 239 -26.54 9.96 -31.32
C GLY A 239 -27.48 8.78 -31.06
N ASN A 240 -26.92 7.59 -30.84
CA ASN A 240 -27.60 6.31 -30.65
C ASN A 240 -27.52 5.78 -29.21
N THR A 241 -26.76 6.42 -28.29
CA THR A 241 -26.52 5.92 -26.92
C THR A 241 -27.29 6.64 -25.82
N CYS A 242 -27.95 7.75 -26.13
CA CYS A 242 -28.70 8.55 -25.17
C CYS A 242 -29.65 9.54 -25.87
N THR A 243 -30.69 9.97 -25.17
CA THR A 243 -31.63 11.02 -25.59
C THR A 243 -31.00 12.42 -25.45
N LYS A 244 -31.61 13.42 -26.11
CA LYS A 244 -31.16 14.83 -25.99
C LYS A 244 -31.26 15.33 -24.55
N GLU A 245 -32.34 14.99 -23.85
CA GLU A 245 -32.55 15.37 -22.44
C GLU A 245 -31.48 14.79 -21.53
N GLU A 246 -31.08 13.53 -21.73
CA GLU A 246 -29.99 12.90 -20.96
C GLU A 246 -28.64 13.57 -21.23
N LYS A 247 -28.38 13.96 -22.49
CA LYS A 247 -27.16 14.68 -22.85
C LYS A 247 -27.07 16.06 -22.19
N ASP A 248 -28.18 16.77 -22.13
CA ASP A 248 -28.25 18.08 -21.48
C ASP A 248 -28.03 17.96 -19.96
N ARG A 249 -28.61 16.94 -19.31
CA ARG A 249 -28.37 16.65 -17.88
C ARG A 249 -26.91 16.29 -17.59
N LEU A 250 -26.26 15.53 -18.48
CA LEU A 250 -24.84 15.21 -18.36
C LEU A 250 -23.94 16.43 -18.56
N LYS A 251 -24.34 17.34 -19.45
CA LYS A 251 -23.62 18.61 -19.64
C LYS A 251 -23.70 19.50 -18.40
N GLU A 252 -24.89 19.63 -17.83
CA GLU A 252 -25.12 20.38 -16.59
C GLU A 252 -24.35 19.77 -15.40
N ALA A 253 -24.34 18.44 -15.30
CA ALA A 253 -23.56 17.73 -14.27
C ALA A 253 -22.05 17.98 -14.41
N TRP A 254 -21.52 17.94 -15.64
CA TRP A 254 -20.12 18.26 -15.91
C TRP A 254 -19.77 19.72 -15.56
N ASP A 255 -20.62 20.67 -15.94
CA ASP A 255 -20.42 22.09 -15.61
C ASP A 255 -20.47 22.35 -14.10
N ASN A 256 -21.39 21.70 -13.39
CA ASN A 256 -21.50 21.80 -11.93
C ASN A 256 -20.26 21.25 -11.21
N GLU A 257 -19.73 20.10 -11.62
CA GLU A 257 -18.50 19.55 -11.03
C GLU A 257 -17.28 20.42 -11.34
N LYS A 258 -17.24 21.01 -12.53
CA LYS A 258 -16.20 21.95 -12.92
C LYS A 258 -16.21 23.21 -12.06
N GLU A 259 -17.38 23.82 -11.82
CA GLU A 259 -17.49 25.00 -10.96
C GLU A 259 -17.19 24.70 -9.50
N LYS A 260 -17.62 23.54 -8.97
CA LYS A 260 -17.24 23.09 -7.62
C LYS A 260 -15.72 22.97 -7.49
N CYS A 261 -15.05 22.36 -8.47
CA CYS A 261 -13.59 22.22 -8.48
C CYS A 261 -12.91 23.60 -8.46
N LYS A 262 -13.36 24.54 -9.30
CA LYS A 262 -12.79 25.90 -9.37
C LYS A 262 -13.00 26.69 -8.08
N GLN A 263 -14.16 26.57 -7.43
CA GLN A 263 -14.43 27.25 -6.15
C GLN A 263 -13.51 26.76 -5.04
N LEU A 264 -13.14 25.47 -5.06
CA LEU A 264 -12.31 24.85 -4.03
C LEU A 264 -10.80 24.99 -4.27
N TYR A 265 -10.35 24.88 -5.53
CA TYR A 265 -8.92 24.74 -5.85
C TYR A 265 -8.42 25.72 -6.94
N GLY A 266 -9.30 26.56 -7.47
CA GLY A 266 -8.97 27.56 -8.48
C GLY A 266 -8.80 26.99 -9.90
N ASN A 267 -8.71 27.90 -10.88
CA ASN A 267 -8.69 27.55 -12.30
C ASN A 267 -7.43 26.81 -12.76
N ALA A 268 -6.31 26.92 -12.02
CA ALA A 268 -5.05 26.27 -12.39
C ALA A 268 -5.07 24.74 -12.21
N VAL A 269 -5.86 24.27 -11.23
CA VAL A 269 -6.00 22.85 -10.88
C VAL A 269 -7.09 22.21 -11.75
N CYS A 270 -8.19 22.91 -12.03
CA CYS A 270 -9.35 22.38 -12.73
C CYS A 270 -9.30 22.72 -14.22
N LYS A 271 -8.49 21.97 -14.98
CA LYS A 271 -8.33 22.13 -16.44
C LYS A 271 -9.53 21.58 -17.22
N ASP A 272 -9.73 22.13 -18.42
CA ASP A 272 -10.84 21.84 -19.33
C ASP A 272 -10.87 20.43 -19.92
#